data_AF-A0A0E9WI84-F1
#
_entry.id   AF-A0A0E9WI84-F1
#
_cell.length_a   1.000
_cell.length_b   1.000
_cell.length_c   1.000
_cell.angle_alpha   90.00
_cell.angle_beta   90.00
_cell.angle_gamma   90.00
#
_symmetry.space_group_name_H-M   'P 1'
#
loop_
_entity.id
_entity.type
_entity.pdbx_description
1 polymer ?
#
loop_
_entity_poly.entity_id
_entity_poly.type
_entity_poly.pdbx_seq_one_letter_code
_entity_poly.pdbx_strand_id
1 'polypeptide(L)'
;MSRKHCAALLLQLEQVMDMDPEEAYMKPGGYQRFKDHLNNLVKLYRNKPSKGVKAEEALEDYLREKNGMGKIILTVDKNMSEQQRRLEEQRAQLEEEEQRAAAAREKQEALERRVNDIERARQENERQLMNKMVMLQAVLQAENETAMDQKLREQRDQWEEGYNRKAERWDEEIRQMWKEIASQKRTREVGGCFLS
;
A
#
# COMPACT_ATOMS: atom_id res chain seq x y z
N MET A 1 -69.50 -26.40 45.19
CA MET A 1 -68.80 -25.50 44.24
C MET A 1 -68.75 -26.16 42.87
N SER A 2 -69.19 -25.45 41.83
CA SER A 2 -69.32 -25.96 40.45
C SER A 2 -68.08 -25.67 39.61
N ARG A 3 -67.83 -26.47 38.57
CA ARG A 3 -66.72 -26.29 37.59
C ARG A 3 -66.69 -24.87 37.00
N LYS A 4 -67.86 -24.26 36.77
CA LYS A 4 -68.00 -22.88 36.28
C LYS A 4 -67.38 -21.83 37.23
N HIS A 5 -67.47 -22.04 38.55
CA HIS A 5 -66.89 -21.14 39.54
C HIS A 5 -65.36 -21.21 39.53
N CYS A 6 -64.80 -22.41 39.36
CA CYS A 6 -63.36 -22.63 39.26
C CYS A 6 -62.78 -22.02 37.98
N ALA A 7 -63.46 -22.18 36.84
CA ALA A 7 -63.08 -21.56 35.57
C ALA A 7 -63.13 -20.01 35.63
N ALA A 8 -64.17 -19.43 36.24
CA ALA A 8 -64.27 -17.99 36.43
C ALA A 8 -63.14 -17.44 37.33
N LEU A 9 -62.76 -18.18 38.38
CA LEU A 9 -61.64 -17.80 39.26
C LEU A 9 -60.30 -17.81 38.51
N LEU A 10 -60.06 -18.77 37.61
CA LEU A 10 -58.85 -18.81 36.77
C LEU A 10 -58.75 -17.61 35.85
N LEU A 11 -59.85 -17.24 35.18
CA LEU A 11 -59.90 -16.06 34.31
C LEU A 11 -59.74 -14.75 35.09
N GLN A 12 -60.31 -14.66 36.30
CA GLN A 12 -60.09 -13.49 37.16
C GLN A 12 -58.63 -13.36 37.60
N LEU A 13 -57.98 -14.47 37.98
CA LEU A 13 -56.57 -14.45 38.34
C LEU A 13 -55.68 -14.08 37.15
N GLU A 14 -56.04 -14.49 35.93
CA GLU A 14 -55.36 -14.08 34.71
C GLU A 14 -55.51 -12.57 34.44
N GLN A 15 -56.72 -12.03 34.56
CA GLN A 15 -57.00 -10.60 34.37
C GLN A 15 -56.31 -9.70 35.40
N VAL A 16 -56.21 -10.15 36.66
CA VAL A 16 -55.54 -9.40 37.74
C VAL A 16 -54.04 -9.25 37.49
N MET A 17 -53.44 -10.08 36.64
CA MET A 17 -52.02 -9.97 36.30
C MET A 17 -51.75 -8.93 35.21
N ASP A 18 -52.79 -8.29 34.64
CA ASP A 18 -52.73 -7.09 33.78
C ASP A 18 -51.59 -7.10 32.75
N MET A 19 -51.49 -8.19 31.99
CA MET A 19 -50.48 -8.34 30.95
C MET A 19 -51.13 -8.52 29.58
N ASP A 20 -50.72 -7.68 28.64
CA ASP A 20 -50.98 -7.90 27.22
C ASP A 20 -50.09 -9.07 26.71
N PRO A 21 -50.68 -10.18 26.25
CA PRO A 21 -49.94 -11.32 25.72
C PRO A 21 -49.02 -10.97 24.54
N GLU A 22 -49.40 -9.98 23.74
CA GLU A 22 -48.62 -9.55 22.57
C GLU A 22 -47.35 -8.83 23.02
N GLU A 23 -47.46 -7.88 23.96
CA GLU A 23 -46.30 -7.16 24.49
C GLU A 23 -45.43 -7.99 25.43
N ALA A 24 -46.02 -8.97 26.13
CA ALA A 24 -45.33 -9.80 27.13
C ALA A 24 -44.60 -11.00 26.53
N TYR A 25 -45.15 -11.62 25.48
CA TYR A 25 -44.64 -12.89 24.93
C TYR A 25 -44.14 -12.82 23.49
N MET A 26 -44.47 -11.78 22.71
CA MET A 26 -43.95 -11.63 21.33
C MET A 26 -42.62 -10.89 21.29
N LYS A 27 -41.70 -11.31 22.17
CA LYS A 27 -40.32 -10.80 22.28
C LYS A 27 -39.36 -11.98 22.47
N PRO A 28 -38.06 -11.84 22.15
CA PRO A 28 -37.07 -12.87 22.44
C PRO A 28 -37.10 -13.30 23.92
N GLY A 29 -37.17 -14.61 24.17
CA GLY A 29 -37.37 -15.21 25.49
C GLY A 29 -38.83 -15.23 25.97
N GLY A 30 -39.78 -14.85 25.12
CA GLY A 30 -41.20 -14.74 25.45
C GLY A 30 -41.86 -16.06 25.87
N TYR A 31 -41.39 -17.20 25.34
CA TYR A 31 -41.90 -18.50 25.78
C TYR A 31 -41.55 -18.82 27.23
N GLN A 32 -40.36 -18.44 27.67
CA GLN A 32 -39.96 -18.64 29.06
C GLN A 32 -40.80 -17.76 30.01
N ARG A 33 -41.06 -16.50 29.60
CA ARG A 33 -41.97 -15.60 30.33
C ARG A 33 -43.38 -16.17 30.42
N PHE A 34 -43.91 -16.74 29.33
CA PHE A 34 -45.21 -17.41 29.31
C PHE A 34 -45.29 -18.58 30.28
N LYS A 35 -44.25 -19.44 30.31
CA LYS A 35 -44.17 -20.54 31.28
C LYS A 35 -44.15 -20.06 32.72
N ASP A 36 -43.35 -19.03 33.00
CA ASP A 36 -43.22 -18.49 34.36
C ASP A 36 -44.54 -17.85 34.82
N HIS A 37 -45.24 -17.17 33.90
CA HIS A 37 -46.57 -16.64 34.14
C HIS A 37 -47.60 -17.74 34.45
N LEU A 38 -47.67 -18.79 33.62
CA LEU A 38 -48.56 -19.92 33.86
C LEU A 38 -48.27 -20.61 35.21
N ASN A 39 -47.00 -20.81 35.54
CA ASN A 39 -46.59 -21.39 36.83
C ASN A 39 -47.03 -20.53 38.02
N ASN A 40 -46.94 -19.21 37.90
CA ASN A 40 -47.37 -18.27 38.93
C ASN A 40 -48.90 -18.27 39.08
N LEU A 41 -49.65 -18.29 37.97
CA LEU A 41 -51.11 -18.42 37.97
C LEU A 41 -51.54 -19.72 38.67
N VAL A 42 -50.92 -20.85 38.34
CA VAL A 42 -51.20 -22.15 38.98
C VAL A 42 -50.96 -22.09 40.49
N LYS A 43 -49.85 -21.49 40.93
CA LYS A 43 -49.55 -21.31 42.36
C LYS A 43 -50.62 -20.45 43.05
N LEU A 44 -50.99 -19.31 42.47
CA LEU A 44 -52.02 -18.42 43.01
C LEU A 44 -53.38 -19.10 43.11
N TYR A 45 -53.77 -19.83 42.06
CA TYR A 45 -55.01 -20.60 42.03
C TYR A 45 -55.03 -21.68 43.12
N ARG A 46 -53.95 -22.47 43.24
CA ARG A 46 -53.83 -23.52 44.27
C ARG A 46 -53.85 -22.98 45.69
N ASN A 47 -53.42 -21.75 45.94
CA ASN A 47 -53.44 -21.12 47.25
C ASN A 47 -54.81 -20.53 47.68
N LYS A 48 -55.82 -20.41 46.79
CA LYS A 48 -57.15 -19.86 47.17
C LYS A 48 -58.00 -20.84 48.02
N PRO A 49 -58.63 -20.44 49.13
CA PRO A 49 -59.50 -21.34 49.91
C PRO A 49 -60.83 -21.68 49.16
N SER A 50 -61.50 -22.76 49.57
CA SER A 50 -62.89 -23.10 49.20
C SER A 50 -63.20 -23.38 47.71
N LYS A 51 -62.26 -23.95 46.94
CA LYS A 51 -62.44 -24.26 45.50
C LYS A 51 -63.32 -25.49 45.20
N GLY A 52 -63.48 -26.41 46.16
CA GLY A 52 -64.30 -27.62 46.05
C GLY A 52 -63.68 -28.76 45.23
N VAL A 53 -64.37 -29.90 45.14
CA VAL A 53 -63.83 -31.17 44.59
C VAL A 53 -63.52 -31.14 43.08
N LYS A 54 -64.06 -30.18 42.31
CA LYS A 54 -63.86 -30.06 40.85
C LYS A 54 -62.73 -29.08 40.45
N ALA A 55 -61.95 -28.60 41.41
CA ALA A 55 -60.97 -27.55 41.20
C ALA A 55 -59.77 -27.98 40.32
N GLU A 56 -59.29 -29.21 40.46
CA GLU A 56 -58.18 -29.73 39.66
C GLU A 56 -58.61 -30.07 38.23
N GLU A 57 -59.81 -30.61 38.02
CA GLU A 57 -60.38 -30.85 36.67
C GLU A 57 -60.48 -29.54 35.86
N ALA A 58 -60.98 -28.46 36.50
CA ALA A 58 -61.07 -27.15 35.87
C ALA A 58 -59.69 -26.54 35.56
N LEU A 59 -58.67 -26.81 36.39
CA LEU A 59 -57.30 -26.38 36.16
C LEU A 59 -56.65 -27.14 35.00
N GLU A 60 -56.88 -28.45 34.90
CA GLU A 60 -56.36 -29.28 33.82
C GLU A 60 -56.91 -28.83 32.46
N ASP A 61 -58.21 -28.56 32.36
CA ASP A 61 -58.83 -28.07 31.14
C ASP A 61 -58.26 -26.70 30.72
N TYR A 62 -58.07 -25.79 31.68
CA TYR A 62 -57.48 -24.48 31.43
C TYR A 62 -56.03 -24.59 30.92
N LEU A 63 -55.21 -25.43 31.54
CA LEU A 63 -53.84 -25.67 31.09
C LEU A 63 -53.80 -26.32 29.70
N ARG A 64 -54.75 -27.21 29.40
CA ARG A 64 -54.92 -27.82 28.09
C ARG A 64 -55.24 -26.78 27.02
N GLU A 65 -56.12 -25.82 27.33
CA GLU A 65 -56.45 -24.69 26.45
C GLU A 65 -55.23 -23.78 26.21
N LYS A 66 -54.48 -23.44 27.26
CA LYS A 66 -53.28 -22.58 27.17
C LYS A 66 -52.08 -23.25 26.48
N ASN A 67 -52.04 -24.58 26.40
CA ASN A 67 -50.98 -25.31 25.70
C ASN A 67 -50.91 -24.93 24.20
N GLY A 68 -52.07 -24.69 23.55
CA GLY A 68 -52.11 -24.25 22.15
C GLY A 68 -51.40 -22.90 21.94
N MET A 69 -51.69 -21.94 22.83
CA MET A 69 -51.05 -20.63 22.86
C MET A 69 -49.54 -20.72 23.13
N GLY A 70 -49.14 -21.58 24.08
CA GLY A 70 -47.72 -21.82 24.39
C GLY A 70 -46.91 -22.35 23.20
N LYS A 71 -47.49 -23.23 22.38
CA LYS A 71 -46.84 -23.73 21.15
C LYS A 71 -46.63 -22.63 20.11
N ILE A 72 -47.60 -21.74 19.95
CA ILE A 72 -47.48 -20.58 19.04
C ILE A 72 -46.36 -19.67 19.52
N ILE A 73 -46.38 -19.27 20.80
CA ILE A 73 -45.35 -18.41 21.40
C ILE A 73 -43.96 -19.03 21.26
N LEU A 74 -43.82 -20.34 21.53
CA LEU A 74 -42.54 -21.06 21.34
C LEU A 74 -42.03 -20.98 19.90
N THR A 75 -42.93 -21.06 18.93
CA THR A 75 -42.58 -21.04 17.50
C THR A 75 -42.13 -19.64 17.09
N VAL A 76 -42.85 -18.60 17.53
CA VAL A 76 -42.46 -17.20 17.29
C VAL A 76 -41.13 -16.88 17.95
N ASP A 77 -40.94 -17.23 19.22
CA ASP A 77 -39.71 -16.97 19.99
C ASP A 77 -38.48 -17.60 19.31
N LYS A 78 -38.59 -18.87 18.89
CA LYS A 78 -37.51 -19.56 18.14
C LYS A 78 -37.20 -18.87 16.82
N ASN A 79 -38.22 -18.52 16.03
CA ASN A 79 -38.02 -17.88 14.74
C ASN A 79 -37.35 -16.50 14.91
N MET A 80 -37.78 -15.71 15.88
CA MET A 80 -37.16 -14.40 16.20
C MET A 80 -35.70 -14.56 16.61
N SER A 81 -35.38 -15.54 17.47
CA SER A 81 -34.01 -15.82 17.88
C SER A 81 -33.13 -16.26 16.70
N GLU A 82 -33.65 -17.11 15.80
CA GLU A 82 -32.92 -17.53 14.60
C GLU A 82 -32.70 -16.35 13.64
N GLN A 83 -33.71 -15.50 13.43
CA GLN A 83 -33.58 -14.31 12.58
C GLN A 83 -32.54 -13.34 13.14
N GLN A 84 -32.56 -13.08 14.45
CA GLN A 84 -31.57 -12.22 15.10
C GLN A 84 -30.15 -12.78 14.92
N ARG A 85 -29.95 -14.09 15.13
CA ARG A 85 -28.65 -14.73 14.93
C ARG A 85 -28.16 -14.59 13.49
N ARG A 86 -29.04 -14.79 12.50
CA ARG A 86 -28.69 -14.61 11.07
C ARG A 86 -28.29 -13.17 10.75
N LEU A 87 -28.98 -12.18 11.33
CA LEU A 87 -28.63 -10.77 11.15
C LEU A 87 -27.26 -10.43 11.78
N GLU A 88 -26.98 -10.98 12.96
CA GLU A 88 -25.67 -10.83 13.61
C GLU A 88 -24.55 -11.49 12.79
N GLU A 89 -24.78 -12.71 12.28
CA GLU A 89 -23.86 -13.41 11.38
C GLU A 89 -23.60 -12.60 10.09
N GLN A 90 -24.65 -12.05 9.46
CA GLN A 90 -24.52 -11.20 8.27
C GLN A 90 -23.74 -9.91 8.55
N ARG A 91 -23.99 -9.26 9.70
CA ARG A 91 -23.25 -8.06 10.11
C ARG A 91 -21.78 -8.36 10.34
N ALA A 92 -21.47 -9.46 11.01
CA ALA A 92 -20.09 -9.89 11.25
C ALA A 92 -19.37 -10.19 9.93
N GLN A 93 -20.05 -10.85 8.98
CA GLN A 93 -19.50 -11.11 7.64
C GLN A 93 -19.24 -9.81 6.88
N LEU A 94 -20.19 -8.87 6.89
CA LEU A 94 -20.01 -7.57 6.24
C LEU A 94 -18.84 -6.78 6.85
N GLU A 95 -18.74 -6.75 8.17
CA GLU A 95 -17.63 -6.09 8.87
C GLU A 95 -16.27 -6.75 8.53
N GLU A 96 -16.22 -8.08 8.46
CA GLU A 96 -15.02 -8.81 8.05
C GLU A 96 -14.64 -8.50 6.60
N GLU A 97 -15.62 -8.45 5.68
CA GLU A 97 -15.41 -8.07 4.29
C GLU A 97 -14.92 -6.63 4.14
N GLU A 98 -15.50 -5.69 4.88
CA GLU A 98 -15.08 -4.28 4.92
C GLU A 98 -13.64 -4.14 5.43
N GLN A 99 -13.29 -4.83 6.53
CA GLN A 99 -11.92 -4.83 7.05
C GLN A 99 -10.92 -5.41 6.05
N ARG A 100 -11.27 -6.53 5.39
CA ARG A 100 -10.43 -7.13 4.34
C ARG A 100 -10.27 -6.18 3.15
N ALA A 101 -11.34 -5.51 2.72
CA ALA A 101 -11.30 -4.55 1.63
C ALA A 101 -10.44 -3.32 1.98
N ALA A 102 -10.56 -2.79 3.20
CA ALA A 102 -9.73 -1.70 3.69
C ALA A 102 -8.24 -2.07 3.71
N ALA A 103 -7.90 -3.24 4.27
CA ALA A 103 -6.53 -3.74 4.31
C ALA A 103 -5.96 -4.00 2.90
N ALA A 104 -6.79 -4.46 1.96
CA ALA A 104 -6.38 -4.63 0.57
C ALA A 104 -6.09 -3.28 -0.11
N ARG A 105 -6.92 -2.26 0.13
CA ARG A 105 -6.71 -0.89 -0.38
C ARG A 105 -5.43 -0.28 0.16
N GLU A 106 -5.19 -0.38 1.46
CA GLU A 106 -3.95 0.13 2.08
C GLU A 106 -2.70 -0.52 1.49
N LYS A 107 -2.72 -1.84 1.28
CA LYS A 107 -1.62 -2.56 0.61
C LYS A 107 -1.43 -2.08 -0.82
N GLN A 108 -2.51 -1.86 -1.57
CA GLN A 108 -2.45 -1.38 -2.94
C GLN A 108 -1.83 0.02 -3.01
N GLU A 109 -2.27 0.94 -2.16
CA GLU A 109 -1.70 2.29 -2.09
C GLU A 109 -0.21 2.28 -1.70
N ALA A 110 0.18 1.40 -0.77
CA ALA A 110 1.59 1.24 -0.39
C ALA A 110 2.45 0.71 -1.56
N LEU A 111 1.93 -0.23 -2.35
CA LEU A 111 2.61 -0.73 -3.54
C LEU A 111 2.74 0.36 -4.61
N GLU A 112 1.69 1.12 -4.87
CA GLU A 112 1.71 2.23 -5.84
C GLU A 112 2.72 3.31 -5.45
N ARG A 113 2.77 3.69 -4.17
CA ARG A 113 3.80 4.61 -3.66
C ARG A 113 5.21 4.06 -3.90
N ARG A 114 5.44 2.78 -3.61
CA ARG A 114 6.74 2.14 -3.81
C ARG A 114 7.14 2.10 -5.28
N VAL A 115 6.22 1.82 -6.20
CA VAL A 115 6.47 1.85 -7.64
C VAL A 115 6.88 3.26 -8.07
N ASN A 116 6.12 4.27 -7.66
CA ASN A 116 6.43 5.68 -7.97
C ASN A 116 7.80 6.11 -7.42
N ASP A 117 8.18 5.67 -6.22
CA ASP A 117 9.49 5.95 -5.63
C ASP A 117 10.61 5.31 -6.45
N ILE A 118 10.44 4.05 -6.86
CA ILE A 118 11.40 3.34 -7.71
C ILE A 118 11.55 4.03 -9.06
N GLU A 119 10.45 4.43 -9.70
CA GLU A 119 10.47 5.14 -10.98
C GLU A 119 11.18 6.48 -10.87
N ARG A 120 10.90 7.27 -9.83
CA ARG A 120 11.60 8.54 -9.58
C ARG A 120 13.09 8.34 -9.36
N ALA A 121 13.47 7.35 -8.54
CA ALA A 121 14.88 7.04 -8.31
C ALA A 121 15.59 6.59 -9.60
N ARG A 122 14.92 5.80 -10.43
CA ARG A 122 15.44 5.35 -11.71
C ARG A 122 15.64 6.51 -12.68
N GLN A 123 14.64 7.39 -12.83
CA GLN A 123 14.73 8.57 -13.69
C GLN A 123 15.88 9.49 -13.28
N GLU A 124 16.04 9.72 -11.97
CA GLU A 124 17.14 10.54 -11.48
C GLU A 124 18.51 9.88 -11.73
N ASN A 125 18.61 8.56 -11.57
CA ASN A 125 19.83 7.82 -11.88
C ASN A 125 20.17 7.92 -13.39
N GLU A 126 19.19 7.71 -14.27
CA GLU A 126 19.36 7.87 -15.72
C GLU A 126 19.83 9.30 -16.08
N ARG A 127 19.23 10.32 -15.44
CA ARG A 127 19.66 11.72 -15.62
C ARG A 127 21.10 11.95 -15.17
N GLN A 128 21.48 11.45 -14.01
CA GLN A 128 22.84 11.57 -13.51
C GLN A 128 23.85 10.85 -14.41
N LEU A 129 23.49 9.66 -14.92
CA LEU A 129 24.33 8.90 -15.82
C LEU A 129 24.54 9.65 -17.15
N MET A 130 23.48 10.18 -17.75
CA MET A 130 23.57 10.99 -18.97
C MET A 130 24.46 12.22 -18.76
N ASN A 131 24.27 12.95 -17.65
CA ASN A 131 25.13 14.10 -17.34
C ASN A 131 26.61 13.71 -17.22
N LYS A 132 26.91 12.58 -16.57
CA LYS A 132 28.30 12.07 -16.48
C LYS A 132 28.87 11.71 -17.84
N MET A 133 28.08 11.09 -18.72
CA MET A 133 28.53 10.76 -20.07
C MET A 133 28.86 12.01 -20.89
N VAL A 134 28.02 13.05 -20.83
CA VAL A 134 28.27 14.32 -21.53
C VAL A 134 29.54 15.00 -20.98
N MET A 135 29.70 15.04 -19.66
CA MET A 135 30.91 15.61 -19.04
C MET A 135 32.17 14.84 -19.43
N LEU A 136 32.14 13.50 -19.38
CA LEU A 136 33.26 12.65 -19.79
C LEU A 136 33.60 12.84 -21.26
N GLN A 137 32.60 12.96 -22.13
CA GLN A 137 32.82 13.21 -23.54
C GLN A 137 33.52 14.57 -23.78
N ALA A 138 33.08 15.63 -23.07
CA ALA A 138 33.70 16.95 -23.17
C ALA A 138 35.15 16.95 -22.68
N VAL A 139 35.43 16.26 -21.55
CA VAL A 139 36.80 16.11 -21.03
C VAL A 139 37.68 15.36 -22.03
N LEU A 140 37.20 14.23 -22.55
CA LEU A 140 37.94 13.43 -23.53
C LEU A 140 38.24 14.21 -24.82
N GLN A 141 37.28 15.03 -25.28
CA GLN A 141 37.48 15.89 -26.44
C GLN A 141 38.58 16.93 -26.17
N ALA A 142 38.53 17.63 -25.04
CA ALA A 142 39.53 18.63 -24.67
C ALA A 142 40.93 18.02 -24.49
N GLU A 143 41.04 16.83 -23.89
CA GLU A 143 42.30 16.09 -23.75
C GLU A 143 42.87 15.71 -25.12
N ASN A 144 42.03 15.22 -26.04
CA ASN A 144 42.44 14.89 -27.40
C ASN A 144 42.91 16.13 -28.17
N GLU A 145 42.19 17.24 -28.10
CA GLU A 145 42.58 18.51 -28.73
C GLU A 145 43.93 18.99 -28.19
N THR A 146 44.11 18.97 -26.88
CA THR A 146 45.38 19.37 -26.23
C THR A 146 46.53 18.47 -26.66
N ALA A 147 46.32 17.15 -26.71
CA ALA A 147 47.33 16.19 -27.15
C ALA A 147 47.71 16.41 -28.62
N MET A 148 46.73 16.69 -29.49
CA MET A 148 46.98 16.99 -30.90
C MET A 148 47.74 18.31 -31.08
N ASP A 149 47.39 19.35 -30.34
CA ASP A 149 48.10 20.62 -30.35
C ASP A 149 49.56 20.47 -29.90
N GLN A 150 49.81 19.69 -28.85
CA GLN A 150 51.17 19.36 -28.42
C GLN A 150 51.96 18.64 -29.52
N LYS A 151 51.35 17.63 -30.16
CA LYS A 151 51.99 16.91 -31.27
C LYS A 151 52.32 17.81 -32.46
N LEU A 152 51.43 18.74 -32.81
CA LEU A 152 51.66 19.70 -33.88
C LEU A 152 52.78 20.70 -33.55
N ARG A 153 52.90 21.13 -32.29
CA ARG A 153 54.01 21.96 -31.81
C ARG A 153 55.33 21.22 -31.88
N GLU A 154 55.39 20.01 -31.31
CA GLU A 154 56.59 19.15 -31.39
C GLU A 154 57.04 18.95 -32.84
N GLN A 155 56.09 18.69 -33.75
CA GLN A 155 56.38 18.54 -35.17
C GLN A 155 56.97 19.84 -35.75
N ARG A 156 56.34 20.99 -35.52
CA ARG A 156 56.83 22.30 -36.00
C ARG A 156 58.25 22.58 -35.51
N ASP A 157 58.51 22.39 -34.23
CA ASP A 157 59.82 22.67 -33.62
C ASP A 157 60.90 21.78 -34.25
N GLN A 158 60.59 20.49 -34.49
CA GLN A 158 61.50 19.59 -35.21
C GLN A 158 61.80 20.05 -36.64
N TRP A 159 60.79 20.55 -37.37
CA TRP A 159 60.99 21.10 -38.72
C TRP A 159 61.85 22.35 -38.69
N GLU A 160 61.55 23.31 -37.81
CA GLU A 160 62.30 24.56 -37.68
C GLU A 160 63.74 24.29 -37.29
N GLU A 161 63.99 23.47 -36.28
CA GLU A 161 65.35 23.05 -35.93
C GLU A 161 66.05 22.32 -37.09
N GLY A 162 65.33 21.46 -37.81
CA GLY A 162 65.85 20.74 -38.96
C GLY A 162 66.30 21.66 -40.09
N TYR A 163 65.51 22.70 -40.38
CA TYR A 163 65.84 23.73 -41.37
C TYR A 163 66.94 24.66 -40.89
N ASN A 164 66.90 25.12 -39.63
CA ASN A 164 67.94 25.97 -39.05
C ASN A 164 69.31 25.26 -39.08
N ARG A 165 69.37 23.98 -38.68
CA ARG A 165 70.60 23.17 -38.79
C ARG A 165 71.10 23.03 -40.23
N LYS A 166 70.22 23.01 -41.23
CA LYS A 166 70.63 23.00 -42.66
C LYS A 166 71.14 24.36 -43.11
N ALA A 167 70.44 25.44 -42.74
CA ALA A 167 70.84 26.80 -43.06
C ALA A 167 72.21 27.14 -42.46
N GLU A 168 72.43 26.83 -41.19
CA GLU A 168 73.74 27.02 -40.52
C GLU A 168 74.88 26.27 -41.22
N ARG A 169 74.62 25.04 -41.69
CA ARG A 169 75.59 24.27 -42.49
C ARG A 169 75.90 24.95 -43.81
N TRP A 170 74.89 25.37 -44.56
CA TRP A 170 75.08 26.10 -45.82
C TRP A 170 75.80 27.43 -45.63
N ASP A 171 75.51 28.16 -44.55
CA ASP A 171 76.21 29.41 -44.22
C ASP A 171 77.68 29.18 -43.89
N GLU A 172 78.01 28.08 -43.21
CA GLU A 172 79.41 27.69 -42.99
C GLU A 172 80.08 27.31 -44.33
N GLU A 173 79.44 26.51 -45.18
CA GLU A 173 79.94 26.17 -46.52
C GLU A 173 80.21 27.42 -47.37
N ILE A 174 79.28 28.38 -47.40
CA ILE A 174 79.44 29.66 -48.08
C ILE A 174 80.62 30.45 -47.50
N ARG A 175 80.75 30.51 -46.16
CA ARG A 175 81.89 31.19 -45.51
C ARG A 175 83.22 30.55 -45.87
N GLN A 176 83.30 29.22 -45.94
CA GLN A 176 84.51 28.52 -46.37
C GLN A 176 84.84 28.84 -47.84
N MET A 177 83.85 28.77 -48.74
CA MET A 177 84.04 29.16 -50.15
C MET A 177 84.55 30.60 -50.30
N TRP A 178 84.01 31.56 -49.55
CA TRP A 178 84.50 32.95 -49.58
C TRP A 178 85.95 33.08 -49.10
N LYS A 179 86.36 32.34 -48.06
CA LYS A 179 87.76 32.31 -47.58
C LYS A 179 88.69 31.76 -48.65
N GLU A 180 88.28 30.71 -49.35
CA GLU A 180 89.03 30.12 -50.47
C GLU A 180 89.18 31.11 -51.64
N ILE A 181 88.11 31.81 -52.01
CA ILE A 181 88.17 32.86 -53.05
C ILE A 181 89.14 33.98 -52.62
N ALA A 182 89.09 34.41 -51.36
CA ALA A 182 89.97 35.46 -50.84
C ALA A 182 91.44 35.04 -50.74
N SER A 183 91.73 33.77 -50.44
CA SER A 183 93.10 33.24 -50.43
C SER A 183 93.65 33.12 -51.86
N GLN A 184 92.83 32.69 -52.83
CA GLN A 184 93.19 32.64 -54.24
C GLN A 184 93.45 34.03 -54.86
N LYS A 185 92.72 35.06 -54.43
CA LYS A 185 92.98 36.45 -54.85
C LYS A 185 94.32 36.96 -54.30
N ARG A 186 94.62 36.71 -53.02
CA ARG A 186 95.91 37.08 -52.41
C ARG A 186 97.11 36.37 -53.05
N THR A 187 96.99 35.09 -53.38
CA THR A 187 98.07 34.37 -54.08
C THR A 187 98.29 34.87 -55.52
N ARG A 188 97.23 35.35 -56.20
CA ARG A 188 97.34 36.04 -57.50
C ARG A 188 97.97 37.44 -57.40
N GLU A 189 97.67 38.21 -56.35
CA GLU A 189 98.27 39.55 -56.14
C GLU A 189 99.75 39.47 -55.73
N VAL A 190 100.13 38.51 -54.87
CA VAL A 190 101.55 38.29 -54.50
C VAL A 190 102.35 37.71 -55.68
N GLY A 191 101.72 36.90 -56.54
CA GLY A 191 102.31 36.44 -57.80
C GLY A 191 102.46 37.53 -58.88
N GLY A 192 101.72 38.65 -58.75
CA GLY A 192 101.82 39.80 -59.65
C GLY A 192 102.97 40.76 -59.34
N CYS A 193 103.57 40.69 -58.14
CA CYS A 193 104.64 41.60 -57.72
C CYS A 193 106.05 41.10 -58.09
N PHE A 194 106.17 40.01 -58.85
CA PHE A 194 107.46 39.41 -59.27
C PHE A 194 107.73 39.53 -60.78
N LEU A 195 106.96 40.35 -61.52
CA LEU A 195 107.08 40.54 -62.97
C LEU A 195 107.10 42.03 -63.40
N SER A 196 107.85 42.89 -62.69
CA SER A 196 108.26 44.20 -63.21
C SER A 196 109.77 44.38 -63.08
#